data_AF-A0A925VJS7-F1
#
_entry.id   AF-A0A925VJS7-F1
#
_cell.length_a   1.000
_cell.length_b   1.000
_cell.length_c   1.000
_cell.angle_alpha   90.00
_cell.angle_beta   90.00
_cell.angle_gamma   90.00
#
_symmetry.space_group_name_H-M   'P 1'
#
loop_
_entity.id
_entity.type
_entity.pdbx_description
1 polymer ?
#
loop_
_entity_poly.entity_id
_entity_poly.type
_entity_poly.pdbx_seq_one_letter_code
_entity_poly.pdbx_strand_id
1 'polypeptide(L)'
;MDDKLQALIDFLRQHRGTYNTEALRAQLLAQGHDEQLVEAALVQVRAELVTRDLRSRTIAANVVIAMLTSVLAFFAIGANTPNPWWLLIFAPLLELMIGGVFRARGHTQIGTALIYTSLYSLVPMAAYALFVRSCVIGFGG
;
A
#
# COMPACT_ATOMS: atom_id res chain seq x y z
N MET A 1 -3.79 6.63 36.53
CA MET A 1 -3.11 5.33 36.31
C MET A 1 -2.74 5.17 34.83
N ASP A 2 -3.53 5.76 33.92
CA ASP A 2 -3.28 5.75 32.46
C ASP A 2 -2.03 6.49 31.99
N ASP A 3 -1.61 7.58 32.65
CA ASP A 3 -0.46 8.38 32.19
C ASP A 3 0.87 7.61 32.21
N LYS A 4 1.04 6.70 33.19
CA LYS A 4 2.26 5.86 33.29
C LYS A 4 2.28 4.78 32.23
N LEU A 5 1.12 4.19 31.92
CA LEU A 5 0.98 3.20 30.86
C LEU A 5 1.25 3.84 29.50
N GLN A 6 0.72 5.03 29.26
CA GLN A 6 0.93 5.76 28.01
C GLN A 6 2.40 6.13 27.81
N ALA A 7 3.09 6.59 28.85
CA ALA A 7 4.52 6.89 28.80
C ALA A 7 5.37 5.64 28.46
N LEU A 8 5.01 4.48 29.02
CA LEU A 8 5.64 3.19 28.70
C LEU A 8 5.41 2.78 27.24
N ILE A 9 4.19 2.96 26.73
CA ILE A 9 3.85 2.68 25.32
C ILE A 9 4.66 3.57 24.39
N ASP A 10 4.77 4.87 24.67
CA ASP A 10 5.51 5.81 23.82
C ASP A 10 7.03 5.54 23.86
N PHE A 11 7.56 5.17 25.03
CA PHE A 11 8.95 4.74 25.16
C PHE A 11 9.23 3.47 24.34
N LEU A 12 8.36 2.47 24.44
CA LEU A 12 8.44 1.22 23.67
C LEU A 12 8.33 1.49 22.16
N ARG A 13 7.48 2.43 21.73
CA ARG A 13 7.37 2.84 20.32
C ARG A 13 8.66 3.45 19.78
N GLN A 14 9.32 4.31 20.55
CA GLN A 14 10.57 4.96 20.13
C GLN A 14 11.75 4.00 20.04
N HIS A 15 11.85 3.03 20.95
CA HIS A 15 13.02 2.15 21.05
C HIS A 15 12.86 0.80 20.32
N ARG A 16 11.69 0.55 19.73
CA ARG A 16 11.37 -0.69 19.00
C ARG A 16 12.25 -0.96 17.77
N GLY A 17 12.80 0.07 17.15
CA GLY A 17 13.70 -0.10 15.99
C GLY A 17 15.10 -0.59 16.37
N THR A 18 15.47 -0.47 17.64
CA THR A 18 16.85 -0.58 18.10
C THR A 18 17.07 -1.81 18.99
N TYR A 19 16.04 -2.26 19.70
CA TYR A 19 16.15 -3.35 20.69
C TYR A 19 15.11 -4.45 20.48
N ASN A 20 15.49 -5.69 20.83
CA ASN A 20 14.56 -6.81 20.86
C ASN A 20 13.52 -6.63 21.97
N THR A 21 12.30 -7.08 21.74
CA THR A 21 11.15 -6.94 22.65
C THR A 21 11.44 -7.54 24.04
N GLU A 22 12.16 -8.67 24.09
CA GLU A 22 12.56 -9.30 25.35
C GLU A 22 13.62 -8.49 26.11
N ALA A 23 14.53 -7.83 25.39
CA ALA A 23 15.53 -6.95 25.98
C ALA A 23 14.87 -5.69 26.58
N LEU A 24 13.88 -5.12 25.89
CA LEU A 24 13.09 -4.00 26.40
C LEU A 24 12.27 -4.39 27.64
N ARG A 25 11.69 -5.60 27.68
CA ARG A 25 11.01 -6.13 28.87
C ARG A 25 11.98 -6.21 30.05
N ALA A 26 13.12 -6.87 29.86
CA ALA A 26 14.12 -7.02 30.92
C ALA A 26 14.64 -5.68 31.43
N GLN A 27 14.84 -4.70 30.54
CA GLN A 27 15.29 -3.36 30.89
C GLN A 27 14.25 -2.58 31.70
N LEU A 28 12.97 -2.65 31.33
CA LEU A 28 11.89 -1.98 32.06
C LEU A 28 11.65 -2.61 33.44
N LEU A 29 11.74 -3.94 33.56
CA LEU A 29 11.68 -4.62 34.85
C LEU A 29 12.89 -4.27 35.74
N ALA A 30 14.09 -4.18 35.16
CA ALA A 30 15.30 -3.77 35.89
C ALA A 30 15.24 -2.31 36.39
N GLN A 31 14.45 -1.46 35.73
CA GLN A 31 14.19 -0.07 36.16
C GLN A 31 13.14 0.03 37.27
N GLY A 32 12.60 -1.10 37.75
CA GLY A 32 11.62 -1.15 38.83
C GLY A 32 10.19 -0.82 38.38
N HIS A 33 9.88 -0.91 37.09
CA HIS A 33 8.51 -0.82 36.62
C HIS A 33 7.72 -2.07 36.99
N ASP A 34 6.44 -1.89 37.31
CA ASP A 34 5.52 -2.97 37.63
C ASP A 34 5.37 -3.92 36.44
N GLU A 35 5.56 -5.22 36.69
CA GLU A 35 5.47 -6.25 35.67
C GLU A 35 4.12 -6.26 34.96
N GLN A 36 3.02 -6.01 35.68
CA GLN A 36 1.68 -5.97 35.09
C GLN A 36 1.52 -4.80 34.12
N LEU A 37 2.11 -3.63 34.42
CA LEU A 37 2.08 -2.47 33.53
C LEU A 37 2.96 -2.67 32.30
N VAL A 38 4.12 -3.30 32.46
CA VAL A 38 5.04 -3.61 31.35
C VAL A 38 4.41 -4.62 30.39
N GLU A 39 3.79 -5.69 30.90
CA GLU A 39 3.09 -6.66 30.06
C GLU A 39 1.89 -6.03 29.34
N ALA A 40 1.08 -5.22 30.02
CA ALA A 40 -0.04 -4.51 29.40
C ALA A 40 0.42 -3.61 28.24
N ALA A 41 1.49 -2.83 28.44
CA ALA A 41 2.06 -1.97 27.40
C ALA A 41 2.59 -2.77 26.20
N LEU A 42 3.29 -3.89 26.45
CA LEU A 42 3.81 -4.76 25.40
C LEU A 42 2.70 -5.44 24.58
N VAL A 43 1.63 -5.91 25.24
CA VAL A 43 0.47 -6.51 24.57
C VAL A 43 -0.19 -5.49 23.65
N GLN A 44 -0.35 -4.24 24.10
CA GLN A 44 -0.98 -3.17 23.32
C GLN A 44 -0.12 -2.78 22.11
N VAL A 45 1.19 -2.61 22.30
CA VAL A 45 2.13 -2.37 21.19
C VAL A 45 2.11 -3.54 20.22
N ARG A 46 2.07 -4.80 20.68
CA ARG A 46 1.99 -5.97 19.79
C ARG A 46 0.70 -6.01 18.96
N ALA A 47 -0.44 -5.68 19.57
CA ALA A 47 -1.73 -5.63 18.88
C ALA A 47 -1.78 -4.56 17.77
N GLU A 48 -1.18 -3.39 18.01
CA GLU A 48 -1.04 -2.33 16.99
C GLU A 48 -0.18 -2.76 15.80
N LEU A 49 0.77 -3.68 16.01
CA LEU A 49 1.68 -4.13 14.96
C LEU A 49 1.05 -5.18 14.07
N VAL A 50 0.33 -6.12 14.67
CA VAL A 50 -0.45 -7.11 13.92
C VAL A 50 -1.48 -6.40 13.04
N THR A 51 -2.18 -5.40 13.58
CA THR A 51 -3.17 -4.62 12.80
C THR A 51 -2.53 -3.77 11.70
N ARG A 52 -1.35 -3.19 11.93
CA ARG A 52 -0.62 -2.42 10.91
C ARG A 52 -0.06 -3.30 9.78
N ASP A 53 0.46 -4.48 10.10
CA ASP A 53 0.97 -5.44 9.09
C ASP A 53 -0.17 -6.07 8.28
N LEU A 54 -1.32 -6.35 8.90
CA LEU A 54 -2.51 -6.77 8.16
C LEU A 54 -2.98 -5.68 7.20
N ARG A 55 -3.06 -4.42 7.65
CA ARG A 55 -3.49 -3.28 6.82
C ARG A 55 -2.55 -3.02 5.64
N SER A 56 -1.23 -3.13 5.83
CA SER A 56 -0.26 -2.97 4.73
C SER A 56 -0.37 -4.11 3.70
N ARG A 57 -0.53 -5.36 4.15
CA ARG A 57 -0.74 -6.52 3.26
C ARG A 57 -2.04 -6.43 2.48
N THR A 58 -3.14 -5.98 3.10
CA THR A 58 -4.41 -5.79 2.39
C THR A 58 -4.32 -4.68 1.35
N ILE A 59 -3.62 -3.57 1.65
CA ILE A 59 -3.38 -2.51 0.67
C ILE A 59 -2.52 -3.03 -0.48
N ALA A 60 -1.42 -3.74 -0.20
CA ALA A 60 -0.57 -4.32 -1.22
C ALA A 60 -1.33 -5.33 -2.10
N ALA A 61 -2.13 -6.21 -1.50
CA ALA A 61 -2.97 -7.16 -2.22
C ALA A 61 -3.99 -6.45 -3.11
N ASN A 62 -4.66 -5.41 -2.62
CA ASN A 62 -5.62 -4.64 -3.41
C ASN A 62 -4.94 -3.89 -4.57
N VAL A 63 -3.73 -3.37 -4.38
CA VAL A 63 -2.95 -2.74 -5.46
C VAL A 63 -2.56 -3.77 -6.51
N VAL A 64 -2.10 -4.96 -6.11
CA VAL A 64 -1.74 -6.05 -7.04
C VAL A 64 -2.97 -6.54 -7.81
N ILE A 65 -4.11 -6.74 -7.13
CA ILE A 65 -5.37 -7.11 -7.79
C ILE A 65 -5.77 -6.02 -8.78
N ALA A 66 -5.78 -4.74 -8.37
CA ALA A 66 -6.12 -3.64 -9.26
C ALA A 66 -5.24 -3.63 -10.51
N MET A 67 -3.91 -3.73 -10.36
CA MET A 67 -2.98 -3.84 -11.49
C MET A 67 -3.31 -5.00 -12.43
N LEU A 68 -3.56 -6.20 -11.90
CA LEU A 68 -3.87 -7.39 -12.70
C LEU A 68 -5.20 -7.22 -13.47
N THR A 69 -6.23 -6.66 -12.81
CA THR A 69 -7.52 -6.37 -13.47
C THR A 69 -7.37 -5.32 -14.57
N SER A 70 -6.62 -4.24 -14.34
CA SER A 70 -6.40 -3.20 -15.36
C SER A 70 -5.64 -3.75 -16.57
N VAL A 71 -4.67 -4.64 -16.36
CA VAL A 71 -3.96 -5.34 -17.45
C VAL A 71 -4.91 -6.28 -18.22
N LEU A 72 -5.70 -7.10 -17.53
CA LEU A 72 -6.68 -8.00 -18.16
C LEU A 72 -7.73 -7.24 -18.97
N ALA A 73 -8.25 -6.13 -18.43
CA ALA A 73 -9.19 -5.26 -19.11
C ALA A 73 -8.56 -4.63 -20.36
N PHE A 74 -7.30 -4.20 -20.28
CA PHE A 74 -6.58 -3.66 -21.43
C PHE A 74 -6.40 -4.70 -22.54
N PHE A 75 -6.02 -5.94 -22.20
CA PHE A 75 -5.91 -7.02 -23.19
C PHE A 75 -7.26 -7.39 -23.83
N ALA A 76 -8.33 -7.46 -23.02
CA ALA A 76 -9.66 -7.82 -23.52
C ALA A 76 -10.25 -6.75 -24.47
N ILE A 77 -10.04 -5.47 -24.17
CA ILE A 77 -10.54 -4.35 -24.99
C ILE A 77 -9.62 -4.10 -26.18
N GLY A 78 -8.30 -4.13 -25.97
CA GLY A 78 -7.27 -3.91 -26.99
C GLY A 78 -7.30 -4.96 -28.10
N ALA A 79 -7.61 -6.22 -27.78
CA ALA A 79 -7.72 -7.29 -28.78
C ALA A 79 -8.87 -7.06 -29.79
N ASN A 80 -9.90 -6.29 -29.42
CA ASN A 80 -11.08 -6.04 -30.26
C ASN A 80 -11.15 -4.62 -30.81
N THR A 81 -10.16 -3.76 -30.54
CA THR A 81 -10.19 -2.36 -30.97
C THR A 81 -9.10 -2.08 -32.00
N PRO A 82 -9.46 -1.59 -33.21
CA PRO A 82 -8.49 -1.34 -34.28
C PRO A 82 -7.49 -0.20 -33.98
N ASN A 83 -7.69 0.54 -32.88
CA ASN A 83 -6.80 1.61 -32.45
C ASN A 83 -6.73 1.61 -30.90
N PRO A 84 -5.76 0.94 -30.26
CA PRO A 84 -5.70 0.86 -28.79
C PRO A 84 -5.13 2.12 -28.12
N TRP A 85 -4.70 3.12 -28.88
CA TRP A 85 -3.94 4.27 -28.36
C TRP A 85 -4.77 5.18 -27.44
N TRP A 86 -6.08 5.30 -27.67
CA TRP A 86 -6.96 6.11 -26.81
C TRP A 86 -7.16 5.49 -25.43
N LEU A 87 -7.03 4.16 -25.28
CA LEU A 87 -7.11 3.49 -23.97
C LEU A 87 -5.96 3.91 -23.05
N LEU A 88 -4.80 4.23 -23.61
CA LEU A 88 -3.64 4.70 -22.84
C LEU A 88 -3.89 6.08 -22.18
N ILE A 89 -4.82 6.86 -22.72
CA ILE A 89 -5.16 8.20 -22.23
C ILE A 89 -6.40 8.12 -21.33
N PHE A 90 -7.46 7.45 -21.79
CA PHE A 90 -8.75 7.44 -21.09
C PHE A 90 -8.78 6.50 -19.88
N ALA A 91 -8.08 5.37 -19.89
CA ALA A 91 -8.06 4.45 -18.76
C ALA A 91 -7.48 5.08 -17.48
N PRO A 92 -6.28 5.72 -17.49
CA PRO A 92 -5.76 6.35 -16.28
C PRO A 92 -6.58 7.57 -15.85
N LEU A 93 -7.15 8.35 -16.79
CA LEU A 93 -8.07 9.45 -16.48
C LEU A 93 -9.33 8.97 -15.75
N LEU A 94 -9.92 7.86 -16.22
CA LEU A 94 -11.10 7.26 -15.59
C LEU A 94 -10.77 6.75 -14.18
N GLU A 95 -9.65 6.03 -14.02
CA GLU A 95 -9.19 5.54 -12.71
C GLU A 95 -8.94 6.70 -11.72
N LEU A 96 -8.36 7.82 -12.18
CA LEU A 96 -8.17 9.02 -11.37
C LEU A 96 -9.51 9.66 -10.95
N MET A 97 -10.49 9.75 -11.87
CA MET A 97 -11.81 10.27 -11.54
C MET A 97 -12.54 9.38 -10.53
N ILE A 98 -12.54 8.06 -10.73
CA ILE A 98 -13.16 7.11 -9.82
C ILE A 98 -12.46 7.15 -8.46
N GLY A 99 -11.12 7.16 -8.44
CA GLY A 99 -10.33 7.30 -7.22
C GLY A 99 -10.64 8.58 -6.44
N GLY A 100 -10.79 9.70 -7.15
CA GLY A 100 -11.23 10.98 -6.58
C GLY A 100 -12.62 10.92 -5.95
N VAL A 101 -13.59 10.30 -6.63
CA VAL A 101 -14.97 10.14 -6.12
C VAL A 101 -15.01 9.25 -4.88
N PHE A 102 -14.28 8.14 -4.86
CA PHE A 102 -14.19 7.27 -3.68
C PHE A 102 -13.54 7.99 -2.50
N ARG A 103 -12.51 8.81 -2.76
CA ARG A 103 -11.85 9.62 -1.74
C ARG A 103 -12.80 10.70 -1.18
N ALA A 104 -13.59 11.35 -2.03
CA ALA A 104 -14.59 12.34 -1.62
C ALA A 104 -15.74 11.74 -0.78
N ARG A 105 -16.06 10.46 -0.98
CA ARG A 105 -17.06 9.71 -0.19
C ARG A 105 -16.52 9.08 1.10
N GLY A 106 -15.31 9.42 1.53
CA GLY A 106 -14.71 8.92 2.77
C GLY A 106 -14.01 7.56 2.64
N HIS A 107 -14.07 6.91 1.48
CA HIS A 107 -13.31 5.69 1.19
C HIS A 107 -11.89 6.01 0.74
N THR A 108 -11.16 6.71 1.61
CA THR A 108 -9.81 7.24 1.33
C THR A 108 -8.81 6.15 0.94
N GLN A 109 -8.91 4.94 1.49
CA GLN A 109 -8.01 3.83 1.14
C GLN A 109 -8.22 3.33 -0.29
N ILE A 110 -9.48 3.15 -0.71
CA ILE A 110 -9.83 2.68 -2.05
C ILE A 110 -9.50 3.76 -3.08
N GLY A 111 -9.84 5.01 -2.78
CA GLY A 111 -9.53 6.14 -3.64
C GLY A 111 -8.02 6.33 -3.84
N THR A 112 -7.23 6.18 -2.77
CA THR A 112 -5.77 6.28 -2.83
C THR A 112 -5.16 5.11 -3.59
N ALA A 113 -5.67 3.88 -3.40
CA ALA A 113 -5.21 2.71 -4.15
C ALA A 113 -5.44 2.90 -5.66
N LEU A 114 -6.63 3.34 -6.08
CA LEU A 114 -6.95 3.61 -7.49
C LEU A 114 -6.07 4.70 -8.12
N ILE A 115 -5.79 5.77 -7.36
CA ILE A 115 -4.89 6.86 -7.82
C ILE A 115 -3.45 6.36 -7.98
N TYR A 116 -2.96 5.52 -7.07
CA TYR A 116 -1.64 4.92 -7.21
C TYR A 116 -1.60 3.93 -8.38
N THR A 117 -2.60 3.08 -8.54
CA THR A 117 -2.66 2.14 -9.66
C THR A 117 -2.62 2.87 -11.00
N SER A 118 -3.32 4.01 -11.14
CA SER A 118 -3.29 4.83 -12.36
C SER A 118 -1.93 5.48 -12.62
N LEU A 119 -1.21 5.90 -11.57
CA LEU A 119 0.17 6.40 -11.71
C LEU A 119 1.15 5.29 -12.11
N TYR A 120 1.00 4.09 -11.54
CA TYR A 120 1.90 2.97 -11.82
C TYR A 120 1.55 2.21 -13.10
N SER A 121 0.29 2.24 -13.57
CA SER A 121 -0.14 1.60 -14.82
C SER A 121 0.37 2.33 -16.07
N LEU A 122 0.70 3.62 -15.95
CA LEU A 122 1.37 4.40 -16.99
C LEU A 122 2.74 3.82 -17.36
N VAL A 123 3.45 3.18 -16.41
CA VAL A 123 4.80 2.61 -16.65
C VAL A 123 4.76 1.42 -17.61
N PRO A 124 4.00 0.33 -17.36
CA PRO A 124 3.90 -0.78 -18.32
C PRO A 124 3.20 -0.35 -19.62
N MET A 125 2.28 0.61 -19.58
CA MET A 125 1.66 1.18 -20.78
C MET A 125 2.67 1.93 -21.66
N ALA A 126 3.53 2.77 -21.08
CA ALA A 126 4.60 3.46 -21.80
C ALA A 126 5.64 2.47 -22.35
N ALA A 127 5.99 1.44 -21.58
CA ALA A 127 6.89 0.37 -22.03
C ALA A 127 6.29 -0.41 -23.21
N TYR A 128 5.00 -0.74 -23.19
CA TYR A 128 4.31 -1.39 -24.29
C TYR A 128 4.24 -0.49 -25.54
N ALA A 129 3.91 0.79 -25.38
CA ALA A 129 3.91 1.76 -26.48
C ALA A 129 5.28 1.88 -27.17
N LEU A 130 6.36 1.91 -26.38
CA LEU A 130 7.73 1.88 -26.88
C LEU A 130 8.05 0.56 -27.58
N PHE A 131 7.64 -0.58 -27.00
CA PHE A 131 7.86 -1.90 -27.58
C PHE A 131 7.15 -2.07 -28.94
N VAL A 132 5.86 -1.72 -29.03
CA VAL A 132 5.10 -1.77 -30.27
C VAL A 132 5.72 -0.85 -31.32
N ARG A 133 6.12 0.38 -30.94
CA ARG A 133 6.83 1.29 -31.86
C ARG A 133 8.15 0.69 -32.35
N SER A 134 8.89 0.01 -31.48
CA SER A 134 10.15 -0.68 -31.83
C SER A 134 9.91 -1.84 -32.80
N CYS A 135 8.86 -2.63 -32.57
CA CYS A 135 8.48 -3.74 -33.46
C CYS A 135 7.98 -3.26 -34.83
N VAL A 136 7.21 -2.18 -34.88
CA VAL A 136 6.69 -1.62 -36.15
C VAL A 136 7.81 -0.98 -36.98
N ILE A 137 8.77 -0.30 -36.34
CA ILE A 137 9.92 0.30 -37.04
C ILE A 137 10.94 -0.77 -37.46
N GLY A 138 11.09 -1.86 -36.71
CA GLY A 138 12.04 -2.95 -37.00
C GLY A 138 11.61 -3.93 -38.11
N PHE A 139 10.32 -3.99 -38.46
CA PHE A 139 9.78 -4.89 -39.51
C PHE A 139 9.36 -4.16 -40.81
N GLY A 140 9.48 -2.83 -40.86
CA GLY A 140 9.06 -1.99 -42.00
C GLY A 140 10.20 -1.39 -42.83
N GLY A 141 11.45 -1.85 -42.65
CA GLY A 141 12.64 -1.43 -43.40
C GLY A 141 13.14 -2.52 -44.33
#